data_AF-A0A963VES5-F1
#
_entry.id   AF-A0A963VES5-F1
#
_cell.length_a   1.000
_cell.length_b   1.000
_cell.length_c   1.000
_cell.angle_alpha   90.00
_cell.angle_beta   90.00
_cell.angle_gamma   90.00
#
_symmetry.space_group_name_H-M   'P 1'
#
loop_
_entity.id
_entity.type
_entity.pdbx_description
1 polymer ?
#
loop_
_entity_poly.entity_id
_entity_poly.type
_entity_poly.pdbx_seq_one_letter_code
_entity_poly.pdbx_strand_id
1 'polypeptide(L)'
;GAGIAGDHRGLLHVLAIAALLDRMGRGGNGRGAMKSAAIAILLLIGASGAASAQEVWNRLKGLDLNNGLVAQRLRFDDGATQSFGEDGSTRYAGDTSRRGHWKVAEDKLCAAWPPTVDWACYRVHRSGDGKRLRFTAEDGSETFATYMSR
;
A
#
# COMPACT_ATOMS: atom_id res chain seq x y z
N GLY A 1 10.41 0.92 14.62
CA GLY A 1 9.56 0.20 15.59
C GLY A 1 9.61 -1.26 15.25
N ALA A 2 9.28 -2.18 16.16
CA ALA A 2 9.13 -3.59 15.80
C ALA A 2 7.75 -3.81 15.19
N GLY A 3 7.55 -3.26 13.99
CA GLY A 3 6.31 -3.44 13.27
C GLY A 3 6.09 -4.87 12.78
N ILE A 4 4.88 -5.21 12.28
CA ILE A 4 4.50 -6.50 11.63
C ILE A 4 5.77 -7.22 11.16
N ALA A 5 6.21 -8.23 11.92
CA ALA A 5 7.63 -8.53 12.15
C ALA A 5 8.58 -8.24 10.98
N GLY A 6 9.10 -7.02 10.89
CA GLY A 6 9.83 -6.61 9.69
C GLY A 6 9.45 -5.19 9.34
N ASP A 7 9.97 -4.22 10.09
CA ASP A 7 9.93 -2.82 9.66
C ASP A 7 10.74 -2.74 8.35
N HIS A 8 10.08 -2.96 7.21
CA HIS A 8 10.64 -2.95 5.86
C HIS A 8 10.98 -1.51 5.47
N ARG A 9 11.89 -0.89 6.22
CA ARG A 9 12.62 0.29 5.78
C ARG A 9 13.66 -0.16 4.75
N GLY A 10 13.19 -0.52 3.57
CA GLY A 10 14.01 -0.93 2.43
C GLY A 10 13.38 -0.47 1.13
N LEU A 11 13.85 0.68 0.62
CA LEU A 11 13.57 1.26 -0.70
C LEU A 11 12.13 1.73 -0.99
N LEU A 12 11.81 2.95 -0.54
CA LEU A 12 11.00 3.86 -1.34
C LEU A 12 11.78 4.22 -2.62
N HIS A 13 11.53 3.53 -3.72
CA HIS A 13 11.71 4.12 -5.05
C HIS A 13 10.34 4.57 -5.57
N VAL A 14 9.87 5.70 -5.02
CA VAL A 14 8.94 6.57 -5.76
C VAL A 14 9.79 7.33 -6.76
N LEU A 15 10.06 6.72 -7.93
CA LEU A 15 10.44 7.51 -9.09
C LEU A 15 9.15 8.08 -9.67
N ALA A 16 8.79 9.25 -9.14
CA ALA A 16 7.86 10.16 -9.80
C ALA A 16 8.43 10.46 -11.20
N ILE A 17 7.68 10.09 -12.23
CA ILE A 17 7.94 10.55 -13.60
C ILE A 17 7.60 12.03 -13.62
N ALA A 18 8.62 12.87 -13.48
CA ALA A 18 8.52 14.30 -13.73
C ALA A 18 9.85 14.81 -14.31
N ALA A 19 10.08 14.51 -15.59
CA ALA A 19 10.99 15.29 -16.45
C ALA A 19 10.77 14.90 -17.92
N LEU A 20 9.68 15.38 -18.51
CA LEU A 20 9.66 15.62 -19.95
C LEU A 20 9.68 17.13 -20.17
N LEU A 21 10.77 17.58 -20.82
CA LEU A 21 10.87 18.78 -21.65
C LEU A 21 10.89 20.15 -20.95
N ASP A 22 12.08 20.58 -20.54
CA ASP A 22 12.42 22.03 -20.51
C ASP A 22 13.75 22.30 -21.23
N ARG A 23 13.83 21.88 -22.50
CA ARG A 23 14.99 22.23 -23.34
C ARG A 23 14.66 22.36 -24.82
N MET A 24 13.69 23.20 -25.16
CA MET A 24 13.59 23.88 -26.46
C MET A 24 12.79 25.17 -26.23
N GLY A 25 13.40 26.35 -26.17
CA GLY A 25 13.52 27.14 -27.38
C GLY A 25 13.65 28.61 -27.02
N ARG A 26 14.88 29.01 -26.74
CA ARG A 26 15.35 30.39 -26.64
C ARG A 26 15.10 31.13 -27.96
N GLY A 27 14.34 32.22 -27.92
CA GLY A 27 14.45 33.33 -28.87
C GLY A 27 13.31 33.48 -29.88
N GLY A 28 12.48 34.50 -29.69
CA GLY A 28 11.54 35.01 -30.71
C GLY A 28 11.23 36.48 -30.47
N ASN A 29 11.91 37.37 -31.19
CA ASN A 29 11.50 38.75 -31.41
C ASN A 29 11.11 38.87 -32.88
N GLY A 30 9.90 39.32 -33.20
CA GLY A 30 9.51 39.55 -34.59
C GLY A 30 8.00 39.52 -34.84
N ARG A 31 7.40 40.71 -34.76
CA ARG A 31 6.05 41.10 -35.19
C ARG A 31 5.56 40.40 -36.47
N GLY A 32 4.32 39.91 -36.46
CA GLY A 32 3.66 39.40 -37.67
C GLY A 32 2.16 39.15 -37.49
N ALA A 33 1.36 40.13 -37.89
CA ALA A 33 0.00 40.07 -38.42
C ALA A 33 -1.00 38.99 -37.91
N MET A 34 -1.98 39.49 -37.17
CA MET A 34 -3.33 38.99 -37.01
C MET A 34 -3.97 38.58 -38.36
N LYS A 35 -4.48 37.33 -38.46
CA LYS A 35 -5.64 36.84 -39.26
C LYS A 35 -5.50 35.33 -39.54
N SER A 36 -6.05 34.48 -38.68
CA SER A 36 -6.59 33.15 -39.03
C SER A 36 -7.29 32.58 -37.81
N ALA A 37 -8.59 32.85 -37.71
CA ALA A 37 -9.48 32.23 -36.76
C ALA A 37 -9.61 30.73 -37.07
N ALA A 38 -9.76 29.94 -36.01
CA ALA A 38 -10.51 28.68 -35.98
C ALA A 38 -10.11 27.60 -36.99
N ILE A 39 -9.16 26.73 -36.64
CA ILE A 39 -9.07 25.28 -36.96
C ILE A 39 -7.77 24.77 -36.28
N ALA A 40 -7.81 24.54 -34.97
CA ALA A 40 -6.76 23.79 -34.24
C ALA A 40 -7.24 23.28 -32.86
N ILE A 41 -8.56 23.31 -32.60
CA ILE A 41 -9.16 22.85 -31.34
C ILE A 41 -9.73 21.42 -31.47
N LEU A 42 -9.64 20.82 -32.68
CA LEU A 42 -10.24 19.53 -33.02
C LEU A 42 -9.21 18.47 -33.45
N LEU A 43 -8.06 18.41 -32.79
CA LEU A 43 -7.15 17.27 -32.92
C LEU A 43 -6.91 16.63 -31.55
N LEU A 44 -7.71 15.57 -31.32
CA LEU A 44 -7.30 14.36 -30.61
C LEU A 44 -7.36 14.40 -29.08
N ILE A 45 -8.57 14.68 -28.60
CA ILE A 45 -9.20 14.18 -27.37
C ILE A 45 -9.33 12.64 -27.45
N GLY A 46 -8.22 11.94 -27.64
CA GLY A 46 -8.16 10.50 -28.00
C GLY A 46 -7.34 9.63 -27.05
N ALA A 47 -6.81 10.18 -25.96
CA ALA A 47 -6.33 9.37 -24.85
C ALA A 47 -7.50 9.08 -23.93
N SER A 48 -8.40 8.21 -24.38
CA SER A 48 -9.37 7.54 -23.51
C SER A 48 -8.60 7.01 -22.31
N GLY A 49 -8.75 7.68 -21.17
CA GLY A 49 -8.05 7.32 -19.96
C GLY A 49 -8.27 5.85 -19.71
N ALA A 50 -7.17 5.11 -19.50
CA ALA A 50 -7.28 3.91 -18.72
C ALA A 50 -7.92 4.35 -17.40
N ALA A 51 -9.20 4.06 -17.24
CA ALA A 51 -9.84 4.09 -15.94
C ALA A 51 -9.14 2.98 -15.15
N SER A 52 -7.99 3.30 -14.58
CA SER A 52 -7.42 2.52 -13.49
C SER A 52 -8.50 2.51 -12.44
N ALA A 53 -9.25 1.42 -12.35
CA ALA A 53 -10.24 1.23 -11.31
C ALA A 53 -9.49 1.45 -10.01
N GLN A 54 -9.76 2.57 -9.34
CA GLN A 54 -9.07 2.93 -8.12
C GLN A 54 -9.38 1.81 -7.13
N GLU A 55 -8.36 1.06 -6.73
CA GLU A 55 -8.54 -0.11 -5.86
C GLU A 55 -9.27 0.36 -4.59
N VAL A 56 -10.49 -0.13 -4.41
CA VAL A 56 -11.32 0.24 -3.25
C VAL A 56 -10.78 -0.48 -2.04
N TRP A 57 -10.49 0.25 -0.96
CA TRP A 57 -9.96 -0.28 0.29
C TRP A 57 -10.96 -0.10 1.41
N ASN A 58 -11.50 -1.21 1.92
CA ASN A 58 -12.49 -1.23 2.98
C ASN A 58 -11.81 -1.43 4.33
N ARG A 59 -12.04 -0.52 5.29
CA ARG A 59 -11.44 -0.64 6.62
C ARG A 59 -12.06 -1.80 7.40
N LEU A 60 -11.22 -2.69 7.91
CA LEU A 60 -11.62 -3.75 8.84
C LEU A 60 -11.58 -3.23 10.28
N LYS A 61 -12.52 -3.67 11.10
CA LYS A 61 -12.72 -3.25 12.50
C LYS A 61 -13.18 -4.43 13.34
N GLY A 62 -13.00 -4.35 14.67
CA GLY A 62 -13.48 -5.34 15.64
C GLY A 62 -13.48 -6.80 15.16
N LEU A 63 -14.69 -7.38 15.08
CA LEU A 63 -14.90 -8.78 14.70
C LEU A 63 -14.53 -9.08 13.24
N ASP A 64 -14.79 -8.16 12.30
CA ASP A 64 -14.42 -8.35 10.89
C ASP A 64 -12.91 -8.43 10.70
N LEU A 65 -12.16 -7.61 11.46
CA LEU A 65 -10.71 -7.68 11.48
C LEU A 65 -10.23 -9.01 12.08
N ASN A 66 -10.81 -9.43 13.21
CA ASN A 66 -10.46 -10.70 13.82
C ASN A 66 -10.71 -11.87 12.86
N ASN A 67 -11.91 -11.95 12.27
CA ASN A 67 -12.29 -13.01 11.32
C ASN A 67 -11.45 -12.97 10.05
N GLY A 68 -11.00 -11.79 9.63
CA GLY A 68 -10.10 -11.64 8.50
C GLY A 68 -8.69 -12.17 8.76
N LEU A 69 -8.25 -12.32 10.01
CA LEU A 69 -6.89 -12.74 10.33
C LEU A 69 -6.81 -14.11 11.00
N VAL A 70 -7.83 -14.49 11.76
CA VAL A 70 -7.82 -15.72 12.56
C VAL A 70 -7.62 -16.96 11.69
N ALA A 71 -6.68 -17.81 12.09
CA ALA A 71 -6.26 -19.00 11.35
C ALA A 71 -5.82 -18.73 9.90
N GLN A 72 -5.46 -17.48 9.56
CA GLN A 72 -4.97 -17.12 8.23
C GLN A 72 -3.45 -17.11 8.17
N ARG A 73 -2.94 -17.35 6.96
CA ARG A 73 -1.55 -17.11 6.59
C ARG A 73 -1.51 -16.08 5.47
N LEU A 74 -0.67 -15.07 5.65
CA LEU A 74 -0.48 -13.98 4.71
C LEU A 74 0.90 -14.07 4.09
N ARG A 75 1.02 -13.65 2.83
CA ARG A 75 2.28 -13.40 2.15
C ARG A 75 2.40 -11.92 1.83
N PHE A 76 3.44 -11.29 2.34
CA PHE A 76 3.77 -9.89 2.09
C PHE A 76 4.43 -9.71 0.72
N ASP A 77 4.43 -8.48 0.21
CA ASP A 77 4.98 -8.16 -1.13
C ASP A 77 6.49 -8.41 -1.23
N ASP A 78 7.22 -8.41 -0.11
CA ASP A 78 8.65 -8.77 -0.04
C ASP A 78 8.90 -10.29 -0.03
N GLY A 79 7.83 -11.10 -0.05
CA GLY A 79 7.87 -12.56 -0.03
C GLY A 79 7.84 -13.18 1.36
N ALA A 80 7.95 -12.39 2.43
CA ALA A 80 7.83 -12.91 3.78
C ALA A 80 6.41 -13.41 4.06
N THR A 81 6.27 -14.30 5.03
CA THR A 81 4.97 -14.86 5.41
C THR A 81 4.69 -14.69 6.89
N GLN A 82 3.42 -14.49 7.24
CA GLN A 82 2.98 -14.46 8.62
C GLN A 82 1.72 -15.29 8.82
N SER A 83 1.71 -16.13 9.85
CA SER A 83 0.53 -16.86 10.29
C SER A 83 -0.04 -16.28 11.58
N PHE A 84 -1.36 -16.31 11.70
CA PHE A 84 -2.12 -15.82 12.85
C PHE A 84 -2.92 -17.00 13.43
N GLY A 85 -2.53 -17.46 14.63
CA GLY A 85 -3.20 -18.54 15.35
C GLY A 85 -4.46 -18.04 16.07
N GLU A 86 -5.40 -18.95 16.29
CA GLU A 86 -6.66 -18.70 17.02
C GLU A 86 -6.41 -18.33 18.50
N ASP A 87 -5.30 -18.80 19.05
CA ASP A 87 -4.84 -18.56 20.42
C ASP A 87 -4.15 -17.19 20.61
N GLY A 88 -4.14 -16.34 19.59
CA GLY A 88 -3.41 -15.08 19.60
C GLY A 88 -1.90 -15.24 19.38
N SER A 89 -1.40 -16.42 19.04
CA SER A 89 -0.02 -16.61 18.61
C SER A 89 0.18 -16.13 17.16
N THR A 90 1.36 -15.60 16.85
CA THR A 90 1.73 -15.30 15.46
C THR A 90 3.17 -15.71 15.18
N ARG A 91 3.41 -16.12 13.93
CA ARG A 91 4.75 -16.46 13.45
C ARG A 91 5.00 -15.72 12.16
N TYR A 92 6.12 -15.01 12.12
CA TYR A 92 6.65 -14.40 10.92
C TYR A 92 7.84 -15.22 10.40
N ALA A 93 7.94 -15.33 9.08
CA ALA A 93 9.00 -16.00 8.37
C ALA A 93 9.41 -15.16 7.16
N GLY A 94 10.45 -14.34 7.36
CA GLY A 94 11.26 -13.70 6.31
C GLY A 94 12.70 -14.20 6.42
N ASP A 95 13.68 -13.29 6.42
CA ASP A 95 15.11 -13.63 6.62
C ASP A 95 15.37 -14.41 7.92
N THR A 96 14.64 -14.07 8.98
CA THR A 96 14.63 -14.80 10.23
C THR A 96 13.20 -15.12 10.66
N SER A 97 13.01 -16.30 11.25
CA SER A 97 11.71 -16.66 11.81
C SER A 97 11.55 -16.07 13.20
N ARG A 98 10.43 -15.39 13.44
CA ARG A 98 10.08 -14.77 14.71
C ARG A 98 8.73 -15.28 15.17
N ARG A 99 8.59 -15.50 16.48
CA ARG A 99 7.32 -15.82 17.13
C ARG A 99 6.91 -14.65 18.00
N GLY A 100 5.61 -14.39 18.07
CA GLY A 100 5.06 -13.30 18.85
C GLY A 100 3.58 -13.53 19.13
N HIS A 101 2.93 -12.46 19.55
CA HIS A 101 1.52 -12.44 19.88
C HIS A 101 0.79 -11.38 19.07
N TRP A 102 -0.48 -11.62 18.80
CA TRP A 102 -1.35 -10.67 18.13
C TRP A 102 -2.70 -10.59 18.84
N LYS A 103 -3.37 -9.45 18.68
CA LYS A 103 -4.75 -9.23 19.12
C LYS A 103 -5.41 -8.13 18.29
N VAL A 104 -6.72 -8.07 18.32
CA VAL A 104 -7.46 -6.87 17.90
C VAL A 104 -7.71 -6.00 19.13
N ALA A 105 -7.31 -4.73 19.05
CA ALA A 105 -7.59 -3.72 20.08
C ALA A 105 -7.89 -2.39 19.40
N GLU A 106 -8.96 -1.71 19.82
CA GLU A 106 -9.37 -0.39 19.28
C GLU A 106 -9.44 -0.35 17.74
N ASP A 107 -10.05 -1.37 17.13
CA ASP A 107 -10.14 -1.51 15.66
C ASP A 107 -8.79 -1.54 14.93
N LYS A 108 -7.74 -1.99 15.62
CA LYS A 108 -6.40 -2.18 15.07
C LYS A 108 -5.92 -3.60 15.30
N LEU A 109 -5.10 -4.10 14.39
CA LEU A 109 -4.27 -5.29 14.61
C LEU A 109 -3.08 -4.84 15.45
N CYS A 110 -2.94 -5.36 16.65
CA CYS A 110 -1.75 -5.13 17.48
C CYS A 110 -0.90 -6.39 17.53
N ALA A 111 0.40 -6.26 17.35
CA ALA A 111 1.36 -7.35 17.43
C ALA A 111 2.51 -7.00 18.38
N ALA A 112 2.92 -7.98 19.19
CA ALA A 112 4.06 -7.88 20.09
C ALA A 112 5.08 -8.98 19.74
N TRP A 113 6.35 -8.60 19.69
CA TRP A 113 7.44 -9.47 19.26
C TRP A 113 8.55 -9.48 20.31
N PRO A 114 8.70 -10.58 21.08
CA PRO A 114 9.80 -10.73 22.02
C PRO A 114 11.18 -10.42 21.39
N PRO A 115 12.12 -9.87 22.17
CA PRO A 115 12.07 -9.65 23.62
C PRO A 115 11.31 -8.39 24.07
N THR A 116 10.82 -7.57 23.14
CA THR A 116 10.07 -6.35 23.50
C THR A 116 8.66 -6.72 23.96
N VAL A 117 8.16 -6.01 24.97
CA VAL A 117 6.77 -6.12 25.44
C VAL A 117 5.83 -5.12 24.77
N ASP A 118 6.38 -4.24 23.93
CA ASP A 118 5.62 -3.20 23.23
C ASP A 118 4.74 -3.81 22.14
N TRP A 119 3.53 -3.26 22.03
CA TRP A 119 2.56 -3.62 21.01
C TRP A 119 2.58 -2.58 19.89
N ALA A 120 2.91 -3.02 18.67
CA ALA A 120 2.77 -2.20 17.48
C ALA A 120 1.37 -2.42 16.87
N CYS A 121 0.61 -1.35 16.65
CA CYS A 121 -0.78 -1.43 16.19
C CYS A 121 -0.99 -0.83 14.80
N TYR A 122 -1.85 -1.48 14.01
CA TYR A 122 -2.07 -1.22 12.59
C TYR A 122 -3.55 -1.04 12.28
N ARG A 123 -3.87 -0.03 11.48
CA ARG A 123 -5.15 -0.01 10.77
C ARG A 123 -5.07 -0.98 9.61
N VAL A 124 -6.09 -1.82 9.46
CA VAL A 124 -6.12 -2.82 8.38
C VAL A 124 -7.26 -2.51 7.43
N HIS A 125 -6.95 -2.54 6.13
CA HIS A 125 -7.93 -2.44 5.06
C HIS A 125 -7.87 -3.68 4.20
N ARG A 126 -9.02 -4.06 3.64
CA ARG A 126 -9.16 -5.15 2.67
C ARG A 126 -9.45 -4.56 1.29
N SER A 127 -8.82 -5.10 0.26
CA SER A 127 -9.11 -4.72 -1.13
C SER A 127 -10.56 -5.06 -1.49
N GLY A 128 -11.12 -4.37 -2.49
CA GLY A 128 -12.50 -4.56 -2.93
C GLY A 128 -12.78 -5.98 -3.45
N ASP A 129 -11.77 -6.65 -4.00
CA ASP A 129 -11.86 -8.06 -4.41
C ASP A 129 -11.66 -9.06 -3.25
N GLY A 130 -11.34 -8.56 -2.06
CA GLY A 130 -11.17 -9.34 -0.86
C GLY A 130 -9.86 -10.12 -0.75
N LYS A 131 -8.94 -10.01 -1.71
CA LYS A 131 -7.73 -10.87 -1.79
C LYS A 131 -6.50 -10.29 -1.10
N ARG A 132 -6.47 -8.98 -0.89
CA ARG A 132 -5.33 -8.26 -0.33
C ARG A 132 -5.70 -7.55 0.95
N LEU A 133 -4.69 -7.37 1.78
CA LEU A 133 -4.73 -6.56 2.99
C LEU A 133 -3.69 -5.47 2.89
N ARG A 134 -4.05 -4.29 3.40
CA ARG A 134 -3.16 -3.15 3.60
C ARG A 134 -3.10 -2.83 5.08
N PHE A 135 -1.90 -2.81 5.62
CA PHE A 135 -1.59 -2.50 7.00
C PHE A 135 -0.97 -1.11 7.05
N THR A 136 -1.60 -0.19 7.76
CA THR A 136 -1.10 1.18 7.95
C THR A 136 -0.66 1.35 9.39
N ALA A 137 0.62 1.64 9.60
CA ALA A 137 1.20 1.92 10.91
C ALA A 137 0.78 3.29 11.45
N GLU A 138 1.21 3.62 12.67
CA GLU A 138 0.93 4.90 13.30
C GLU A 138 1.61 6.08 12.59
N ASP A 139 2.83 5.89 12.08
CA ASP A 139 3.57 6.88 11.29
C ASP A 139 3.07 7.03 9.84
N GLY A 140 2.02 6.27 9.46
CA GLY A 140 1.43 6.28 8.13
C GLY A 140 2.12 5.38 7.11
N SER A 141 3.20 4.68 7.46
CA SER A 141 3.80 3.67 6.59
C SER A 141 2.79 2.56 6.27
N GLU A 142 2.82 2.08 5.02
CA GLU A 142 1.90 1.06 4.52
C GLU A 142 2.66 -0.20 4.11
N THR A 143 2.07 -1.35 4.42
CA THR A 143 2.56 -2.66 3.97
C THR A 143 1.39 -3.46 3.44
N PHE A 144 1.63 -4.25 2.39
CA PHE A 144 0.59 -5.00 1.70
C PHE A 144 0.86 -6.50 1.81
N ALA A 145 -0.22 -7.27 1.92
CA ALA A 145 -0.17 -8.72 1.92
C ALA A 145 -1.32 -9.34 1.14
N THR A 146 -1.12 -10.58 0.72
CA THR A 146 -2.12 -11.43 0.09
C THR A 146 -2.46 -12.59 1.00
N TYR A 147 -3.72 -13.03 1.00
CA TYR A 147 -4.08 -14.30 1.61
C TYR A 147 -3.39 -15.44 0.87
N MET A 148 -2.74 -16.33 1.62
CA MET A 148 -2.25 -17.59 1.06
C MET A 148 -3.43 -18.57 0.99
N SER A 149 -3.53 -19.33 -0.09
CA SER A 149 -4.44 -20.48 -0.15
C SER A 149 -4.08 -21.44 0.98
N ARG A 150 -5.10 -21.94 1.68
CA ARG A 150 -4.93 -22.96 2.73
C ARG A 150 -4.43 -24.27 2.13
#